data_AF-A0A0G3XEB6-F1
#
_entry.id   AF-A0A0G3XEB6-F1
#
_cell.length_a   1.000
_cell.length_b   1.000
_cell.length_c   1.000
_cell.angle_alpha   90.00
_cell.angle_beta   90.00
_cell.angle_gamma   90.00
#
_symmetry.space_group_name_H-M   'P 1'
#
loop_
_entity.id
_entity.type
_entity.pdbx_description
1 polymer ?
#
loop_
_entity_poly.entity_id
_entity_poly.type
_entity_poly.pdbx_seq_one_letter_code
_entity_poly.pdbx_strand_id
1 'polypeptide(L)' 'MSAGRIRVSGILSRGRRGMFLTTTDEVVWIIESEEPECEFVGSAVIVEGVVAGRDRLRADWIGPV' A
#
# COMPACT_ATOMS: atom_id res chain seq x y z
N MET A 1 -0.67 2.21 -22.23
CA MET A 1 0.37 1.34 -21.65
C MET A 1 0.48 1.67 -20.17
N SER A 2 -0.04 0.80 -19.30
CA SER A 2 -0.01 0.94 -17.84
C SER A 2 1.32 0.41 -17.28
N ALA A 3 2.43 1.03 -17.67
CA ALA A 3 3.72 0.63 -17.12
C ALA A 3 3.71 0.89 -15.60
N GLY A 4 3.86 -0.16 -14.79
CA GLY A 4 4.03 -0.04 -13.34
C GLY A 4 2.77 -0.20 -12.49
N ARG A 5 1.59 -0.57 -13.03
CA ARG A 5 0.45 -0.97 -12.18
C ARG A 5 0.73 -2.34 -11.55
N ILE A 6 0.62 -2.43 -10.23
CA ILE A 6 0.81 -3.66 -9.45
C ILE A 6 -0.32 -3.85 -8.44
N ARG A 7 -0.46 -5.09 -7.97
CA ARG A 7 -1.33 -5.48 -6.87
C ARG A 7 -0.48 -6.22 -5.84
N VAL A 8 -0.48 -5.74 -4.61
CA VAL A 8 0.37 -6.26 -3.53
C VAL A 8 -0.48 -6.49 -2.29
N SER A 9 -0.28 -7.61 -1.60
CA SER A 9 -0.95 -7.92 -0.35
C SER A 9 0.01 -7.83 0.83
N GLY A 10 -0.49 -7.39 1.98
CA GLY A 10 0.32 -7.29 3.20
C GLY A 10 -0.47 -6.72 4.38
N ILE A 11 0.21 -6.53 5.51
CA ILE A 11 -0.36 -5.84 6.66
C ILE A 11 -0.21 -4.34 6.46
N LEU A 12 -1.33 -3.62 6.47
CA LEU A 12 -1.32 -2.16 6.43
C LEU A 12 -1.01 -1.62 7.83
N SER A 13 -0.07 -0.70 7.94
CA SER A 13 0.29 -0.03 9.18
C SER A 13 0.40 1.48 8.98
N ARG A 14 0.31 2.23 10.08
CA ARG A 14 0.47 3.70 10.07
C ARG A 14 1.57 4.10 11.03
N GLY A 15 2.57 4.80 10.51
CA GLY A 15 3.63 5.42 11.30
C GLY A 15 3.59 6.94 11.20
N ARG A 16 4.54 7.62 11.84
CA ARG A 16 4.64 9.09 11.85
C ARG A 16 4.79 9.73 10.46
N ARG A 17 5.18 8.95 9.45
CA ARG A 17 5.48 9.43 8.08
C ARG A 17 4.46 8.97 7.04
N GLY A 18 3.37 8.32 7.44
CA GLY A 18 2.33 7.84 6.53
C GLY A 18 2.00 6.36 6.72
N MET A 19 1.44 5.78 5.67
CA MET A 19 1.00 4.38 5.64
C MET A 19 2.07 3.49 5.01
N PHE A 20 2.20 2.29 5.55
CA PHE A 20 3.12 1.26 5.07
C PHE A 20 2.39 -0.05 4.88
N LEU A 21 2.73 -0.78 3.82
CA LEU A 21 2.29 -2.15 3.61
C LEU A 21 3.50 -3.06 3.76
N THR A 22 3.45 -3.96 4.75
CA THR A 22 4.47 -5.00 4.92
C THR A 22 3.95 -6.31 4.35
N THR A 23 4.60 -6.82 3.30
CA THR A 23 4.23 -8.08 2.65
C THR A 23 4.67 -9.29 3.48
N THR A 24 4.19 -10.47 3.11
CA THR A 24 4.59 -11.73 3.75
C THR A 24 6.06 -12.09 3.58
N ASP A 25 6.73 -11.55 2.55
CA ASP A 25 8.17 -11.68 2.31
C ASP A 25 8.99 -10.51 2.88
N GLU A 26 8.42 -9.77 3.86
CA GLU A 26 9.07 -8.68 4.60
C GLU A 26 9.47 -7.48 3.72
N VAL A 27 8.90 -7.35 2.53
CA VAL A 27 9.04 -6.16 1.67
C VAL A 27 8.10 -5.08 2.19
N VAL A 28 8.63 -3.87 2.33
CA VAL A 28 7.86 -2.71 2.82
C VAL A 28 7.61 -1.74 1.69
N TRP A 29 6.34 -1.40 1.51
CA TRP A 29 5.90 -0.34 0.60
C TRP A 29 5.41 0.86 1.38
N ILE A 30 5.83 2.06 0.96
CA ILE A 30 5.21 3.32 1.36
C ILE A 30 3.96 3.49 0.50
N ILE A 31 2.80 3.61 1.14
CA ILE A 31 1.52 3.78 0.45
C ILE A 31 1.17 5.27 0.39
N GLU A 32 1.18 5.82 -0.83
CA GLU A 32 0.64 7.14 -1.12
C GLU A 32 -0.86 6.99 -1.41
N SER A 33 -1.71 7.52 -0.53
CA SER A 33 -3.16 7.56 -0.68
C SER A 33 -3.66 8.97 -0.41
N GLU A 34 -4.70 9.38 -1.12
CA GLU A 34 -5.40 10.66 -0.88
C GLU A 34 -6.29 10.58 0.38
N GLU A 35 -6.58 9.38 0.88
CA GLU A 35 -7.39 9.17 2.08
C GLU A 35 -6.54 9.24 3.36
N PRO A 36 -6.70 10.30 4.18
CA PRO A 36 -5.88 10.51 5.37
C PRO A 36 -6.23 9.55 6.50
N GLU A 37 -7.35 8.83 6.45
CA GLU A 37 -7.77 7.82 7.43
C GLU A 37 -8.22 6.56 6.68
N CYS A 38 -7.40 5.51 6.72
CA CYS A 38 -7.74 4.23 6.12
C CYS A 38 -8.20 3.28 7.24
N GLU A 39 -9.44 2.81 7.17
CA GLU A 39 -10.03 1.93 8.17
C GLU A 39 -9.30 0.59 8.32
N PHE A 40 -8.52 0.20 7.31
CA PHE A 40 -7.82 -1.08 7.28
C PHE A 40 -6.47 -1.08 7.99
N VAL A 41 -6.07 0.01 8.67
CA VAL A 41 -4.82 0.03 9.45
C VAL A 41 -4.84 -1.06 10.53
N GLY A 42 -3.78 -1.87 10.56
CA GLY A 42 -3.63 -3.04 11.42
C GLY A 42 -4.16 -4.34 10.81
N SER A 43 -4.78 -4.28 9.62
CA SER A 43 -5.37 -5.44 8.95
C SER A 43 -4.56 -5.89 7.74
N ALA A 44 -4.75 -7.16 7.34
CA ALA A 44 -4.28 -7.64 6.05
C ALA A 44 -5.15 -7.07 4.93
N VAL A 45 -4.50 -6.49 3.93
CA VAL A 45 -5.15 -5.85 2.78
C VAL A 45 -4.49 -6.23 1.48
N ILE A 46 -5.18 -5.93 0.40
CA ILE A 46 -4.65 -5.80 -0.94
C ILE A 46 -4.62 -4.31 -1.29
N VAL A 47 -3.49 -3.85 -1.81
CA VAL A 47 -3.34 -2.52 -2.42
C VAL A 47 -3.12 -2.69 -3.91
N GLU A 48 -3.98 -2.06 -4.71
CA GLU A 48 -3.79 -1.93 -6.15
C GLU A 48 -3.41 -0.48 -6.47
N GLY A 49 -2.42 -0.30 -7.33
CA GLY A 49 -1.92 1.03 -7.64
C GLY A 49 -0.75 1.04 -8.60
N VAL A 50 -0.08 2.18 -8.72
CA VAL A 50 1.06 2.38 -9.61
C VAL A 50 2.34 2.62 -8.82
N VAL A 51 3.41 1.94 -9.20
CA VAL A 51 4.75 2.15 -8.62
C VAL A 51 5.20 3.58 -8.93
N ALA A 52 5.38 4.39 -7.89
CA ALA A 52 5.76 5.80 -7.97
C ALA A 52 7.24 6.05 -7.60
N GLY A 53 7.97 5.01 -7.21
CA GLY A 53 9.36 5.07 -6.79
C GLY A 53 9.90 3.68 -6.45
N ARG A 54 11.09 3.60 -5.85
CA ARG A 54 11.73 2.31 -5.54
C ARG A 54 10.90 1.44 -4.58
N ASP A 55 10.25 2.07 -3.61
CA ASP A 55 9.50 1.47 -2.50
C ASP A 55 8.16 2.16 -2.29
N ARG A 56 7.65 2.87 -3.31
CA ARG A 56 6.44 3.69 -3.22
C ARG A 56 5.37 3.18 -4.16
N LEU A 57 4.18 2.99 -3.60
CA LEU A 57 2.99 2.60 -4.34
C LEU A 57 1.94 3.70 -4.14
N ARG A 58 1.57 4.36 -5.25
CA ARG A 58 0.40 5.24 -5.25
C ARG A 58 -0.84 4.37 -5.39
N ALA A 59 -1.61 4.30 -4.31
CA ALA A 59 -2.80 3.45 -4.24
C ALA A 59 -3.93 4.07 -5.06
N ASP A 60 -4.48 3.27 -5.97
CA ASP A 60 -5.74 3.54 -6.65
C ASP A 60 -6.90 2.88 -5.87
N TRP A 61 -6.62 1.79 -5.15
CA TRP A 61 -7.59 1.03 -4.36
C TRP A 61 -6.92 0.28 -3.21
N ILE A 62 -7.61 0.22 -2.06
CA ILE A 62 -7.23 -0.55 -0.87
C ILE A 62 -8.47 -1.32 -0.39
N GLY A 63 -8.32 -2.60 -0.08
CA GLY A 63 -9.41 -3.39 0.50
C GLY A 63 -8.93 -4.66 1.17
N PRO A 64 -9.83 -5.42 1.81
CA PRO A 64 -9.48 -6.67 2.48
C PRO A 64 -8.94 -7.71 1.49
N VAL A 65 -8.13 -8.65 2.00
CA VAL A 65 -7.67 -9.84 1.26
C VAL A 65 -8.83 -10.75 0.88
#